data_AF-A0A842PBU9-F1
#
_entry.id   AF-A0A842PBU9-F1
#
_cell.length_a   1.000
_cell.length_b   1.000
_cell.length_c   1.000
_cell.angle_alpha   90.00
_cell.angle_beta   90.00
_cell.angle_gamma   90.00
#
_symmetry.space_group_name_H-M   'P 1'
#
loop_
_entity.id
_entity.type
_entity.pdbx_description
1 polymer ?
#
loop_
_entity_poly.entity_id
_entity_poly.type
_entity_poly.pdbx_seq_one_letter_code
_entity_poly.pdbx_strand_id
1 'polypeptide(L)' 'MSEIDSIKSENLKLRNYISLVSAEIELSQRVFEIKQNFADSPDSQRLVVPILDRISKIKSEKEVLANELKLN' A
#
# COMPACT_ATOMS: atom_id res chain seq x y z
N MET A 1 2.97 -26.30 -15.81
CA MET A 1 3.14 -24.86 -16.06
C MET A 1 4.44 -24.69 -16.81
N SER A 2 4.48 -23.91 -17.90
CA SER A 2 5.76 -23.65 -18.57
C SER A 2 6.61 -22.68 -17.73
N GLU A 3 7.92 -22.68 -17.97
CA GLU A 3 8.84 -21.70 -17.34
C GLU A 3 8.40 -20.26 -17.64
N ILE A 4 7.93 -20.01 -18.87
CA ILE A 4 7.39 -18.72 -19.31
C ILE A 4 6.16 -18.31 -18.49
N ASP A 5 5.25 -19.25 -18.19
CA ASP A 5 4.07 -18.96 -17.38
C ASP A 5 4.43 -18.65 -15.93
N SER A 6 5.45 -19.34 -15.39
CA SER A 6 5.98 -19.05 -14.05
C SER A 6 6.54 -17.64 -13.97
N ILE A 7 7.38 -17.26 -14.94
CA ILE A 7 7.97 -15.91 -15.02
C ILE A 7 6.89 -14.84 -15.16
N LYS A 8 5.88 -15.06 -16.01
CA LYS A 8 4.75 -14.13 -16.15
C LYS A 8 3.98 -13.94 -14.85
N SER A 9 3.71 -15.03 -14.14
CA SER A 9 3.05 -15.00 -12.84
C SER A 9 3.87 -14.22 -11.81
N GLU A 10 5.17 -14.47 -11.73
CA GLU A 10 6.08 -13.75 -10.82
C GLU A 10 6.17 -12.26 -11.15
N ASN A 11 6.27 -11.91 -12.44
CA ASN A 11 6.30 -10.52 -12.89
C ASN A 11 5.00 -9.77 -12.54
N LEU A 12 3.85 -10.44 -12.66
CA LEU A 12 2.56 -9.88 -12.24
C LEU A 12 2.54 -9.59 -10.73
N LYS A 13 3.01 -10.53 -9.91
CA LYS A 13 3.12 -10.34 -8.46
C LYS A 13 4.04 -9.17 -8.10
N LEU A 14 5.18 -9.04 -8.77
CA LEU A 14 6.09 -7.90 -8.58
C LEU A 14 5.43 -6.56 -8.93
N ARG A 15 4.69 -6.49 -10.05
CA ARG A 15 3.95 -5.28 -10.43
C ARG A 15 2.88 -4.92 -9.40
N ASN A 16 2.17 -5.92 -8.88
CA ASN A 16 1.19 -5.72 -7.82
C ASN A 16 1.85 -5.21 -6.54
N TYR A 17 2.98 -5.80 -6.15
CA TYR A 17 3.75 -5.36 -4.99
C TYR A 17 4.22 -3.90 -5.13
N ILE A 18 4.77 -3.53 -6.29
CA ILE A 18 5.18 -2.15 -6.59
C ILE A 18 3.98 -1.19 -6.51
N SER A 19 2.84 -1.57 -7.09
CA SER A 19 1.62 -0.75 -7.03
C SER A 19 1.15 -0.51 -5.59
N LEU A 20 1.22 -1.53 -4.73
CA LEU A 20 0.89 -1.39 -3.31
C LEU A 20 1.88 -0.49 -2.56
N VAL A 21 3.18 -0.60 -2.84
CA VAL A 21 4.21 0.29 -2.26
C VAL A 21 3.93 1.74 -2.66
N SER A 22 3.66 2.01 -3.93
CA SER A 22 3.31 3.36 -4.41
C SER A 22 2.06 3.90 -3.72
N ALA A 23 1.01 3.09 -3.60
CA ALA A 23 -0.23 3.49 -2.92
C ALA A 23 -0.01 3.80 -1.43
N GLU A 24 0.81 3.01 -0.72
CA GLU A 24 1.15 3.29 0.68
C GLU A 24 1.86 4.64 0.85
N ILE A 25 2.80 4.96 -0.04
CA ILE A 25 3.53 6.23 -0.04
C ILE A 25 2.57 7.40 -0.26
N GLU A 26 1.73 7.31 -1.29
CA GLU A 26 0.75 8.36 -1.63
C GLU A 26 -0.25 8.59 -0.49
N LEU A 27 -0.80 7.53 0.10
CA LEU A 27 -1.72 7.65 1.22
C LEU A 27 -1.04 8.21 2.47
N SER A 28 0.22 7.83 2.73
CA SER A 28 0.99 8.37 3.86
C SER A 28 1.24 9.88 3.70
N GLN A 29 1.57 10.31 2.48
CA GLN A 29 1.69 11.72 2.13
C GLN A 29 0.36 12.45 2.30
N ARG A 30 -0.75 11.82 1.89
CA ARG A 30 -2.09 12.41 2.04
C ARG A 30 -2.48 12.59 3.50
N VAL A 31 -2.15 11.64 4.37
CA VAL A 31 -2.34 11.77 5.83
C VAL A 31 -1.57 12.96 6.37
N PHE A 32 -0.32 13.14 5.94
CA PHE A 32 0.49 14.27 6.35
C PHE A 32 -0.13 15.61 5.92
N GLU A 33 -0.55 15.73 4.65
CA GLU A 33 -1.22 16.92 4.13
C GLU A 33 -2.52 17.25 4.87
N ILE A 34 -3.37 16.25 5.15
CA ILE A 34 -4.61 16.46 5.89
C ILE A 34 -4.32 16.96 7.31
N LYS A 35 -3.34 16.35 8.00
CA LYS A 35 -2.97 16.79 9.34
C LYS A 35 -2.47 18.23 9.37
N GLN A 36 -1.73 18.67 8.35
CA GLN A 36 -1.29 20.06 8.23
C GLN A 36 -2.45 21.01 7.93
N ASN A 37 -3.32 20.66 6.98
CA ASN A 37 -4.40 21.54 6.53
C ASN A 37 -5.57 21.64 7.54
N PHE A 38 -5.72 20.66 8.44
CA PHE A 38 -6.82 20.57 9.40
C PHE A 38 -6.31 20.51 10.86
N ALA A 39 -5.14 21.07 11.16
CA ALA A 39 -4.46 20.92 12.47
C ALA A 39 -5.34 21.21 13.70
N ASP A 40 -6.31 22.12 13.59
CA ASP A 40 -7.23 22.51 14.66
C ASP A 40 -8.69 22.07 14.44
N SER A 41 -8.94 21.20 13.44
CA SER A 41 -10.29 20.72 13.13
C SER A 41 -10.48 19.25 13.53
N PRO A 42 -11.61 18.90 14.18
CA PRO A 42 -11.99 17.50 14.39
C PRO A 42 -12.16 16.73 13.07
N ASP A 43 -12.34 17.43 11.94
CA ASP A 43 -12.40 16.81 10.61
C ASP A 43 -11.08 16.12 10.22
N SER A 44 -9.94 16.55 10.76
CA SER A 44 -8.64 15.93 10.51
C SER A 44 -8.67 14.44 10.83
N GLN A 45 -9.17 14.09 12.01
CA GLN A 45 -9.24 12.70 12.45
C GLN A 45 -10.24 11.91 11.62
N ARG A 46 -11.42 12.50 11.32
CA ARG A 46 -12.45 11.87 10.49
C ARG A 46 -11.93 11.52 9.08
N LEU A 47 -11.09 12.37 8.51
CA LEU A 47 -10.49 12.17 7.19
C LEU A 47 -9.30 11.20 7.20
N VAL A 48 -8.47 11.24 8.25
CA VAL A 48 -7.25 10.42 8.35
C VAL A 48 -7.55 8.96 8.69
N VAL A 49 -8.51 8.67 9.57
CA VAL A 49 -8.83 7.29 10.01
C VAL A 49 -9.06 6.32 8.85
N PRO A 50 -9.96 6.57 7.87
CA PRO A 50 -10.17 5.63 6.77
C PRO A 50 -8.92 5.45 5.89
N ILE A 51 -8.05 6.46 5.81
CA ILE A 51 -6.79 6.37 5.07
C ILE A 51 -5.79 5.48 5.82
N LEU A 52 -5.69 5.63 7.14
CA LEU A 52 -4.86 4.76 7.98
C LEU A 52 -5.33 3.30 7.93
N ASP A 53 -6.64 3.06 7.94
CA ASP A 53 -7.21 1.72 7.78
C ASP A 53 -6.83 1.13 6.42
N ARG A 54 -6.84 1.94 5.34
CA ARG A 54 -6.41 1.48 4.02
C ARG A 54 -4.91 1.19 3.97
N ILE A 55 -4.07 2.02 4.60
CA ILE A 55 -2.63 1.77 4.73
C ILE A 55 -2.37 0.46 5.47
N SER A 56 -3.10 0.20 6.56
CA SER A 56 -2.98 -1.06 7.31
C SER A 56 -3.29 -2.28 6.44
N LYS A 57 -4.36 -2.22 5.63
CA LYS A 57 -4.70 -3.28 4.66
C LYS A 57 -3.61 -3.46 3.60
N ILE A 58 -3.11 -2.37 3.04
CA ILE A 58 -2.02 -2.40 2.04
C ILE A 58 -0.76 -3.07 2.62
N LYS A 59 -0.41 -2.77 3.88
CA LYS A 59 0.73 -3.42 4.55
C LYS A 59 0.56 -4.94 4.63
N SER A 60 -0.62 -5.42 5.01
CA SER A 60 -0.92 -6.86 5.03
C SER A 60 -0.89 -7.48 3.63
N GLU A 61 -1.45 -6.82 2.62
CA GLU A 61 -1.42 -7.27 1.22
C GLU A 61 0.03 -7.35 0.69
N LYS A 62 0.86 -6.35 1.02
CA LYS A 62 2.30 -6.34 0.68
C LYS A 62 3.06 -7.48 1.33
N GLU A 63 2.82 -7.74 2.61
CA GLU A 63 3.52 -8.78 3.36
C GLU A 63 3.27 -10.17 2.74
N VAL A 64 2.03 -10.44 2.33
CA VAL A 64 1.69 -11.68 1.60
C VAL A 64 2.50 -11.79 0.31
N LEU A 65 2.50 -10.75 -0.53
CA LEU A 65 3.26 -10.77 -1.79
C LEU A 65 4.77 -10.84 -1.57
N ALA A 66 5.30 -10.17 -0.55
CA ALA A 66 6.72 -10.18 -0.24
C ALA A 66 7.19 -11.59 0.19
N ASN A 67 6.37 -12.31 0.96
CA ASN A 67 6.63 -13.72 1.30
C ASN A 67 6.57 -14.62 0.06
N GLU A 68 5.56 -14.46 -0.82
CA GLU A 68 5.46 -15.23 -2.06
C GLU A 68 6.62 -14.97 -3.03
N LEU A 69 7.14 -13.75 -3.05
CA LEU A 69 8.26 -13.30 -3.89
C LEU A 69 9.62 -13.45 -3.23
N LYS A 70 9.68 -13.86 -1.96
CA LYS A 70 10.91 -13.99 -1.15
C LYS A 70 11.74 -12.69 -1.10
N LEU A 71 11.07 -11.57 -0.86
CA LEU A 71 11.69 -10.23 -0.76
C LEU A 71 12.12 -9.85 0.67
N ASN A 72 11.96 -10.78 1.62
CA ASN A 72 12.14 -10.58 3.06
C ASN A 72 13.46 -11.17 3.56
#